data_AF-A0AAV7BWJ3-F1
#
_entry.id   AF-A0AAV7BWJ3-F1
#
_cell.length_a   1.000
_cell.length_b   1.000
_cell.length_c   1.000
_cell.angle_alpha   90.00
_cell.angle_beta   90.00
_cell.angle_gamma   90.00
#
_symmetry.space_group_name_H-M   'P 1'
#
loop_
_entity.id
_entity.type
_entity.pdbx_description
1 polymer ?
#
loop_
_entity_poly.entity_id
_entity_poly.type
_entity_poly.pdbx_seq_one_letter_code
_entity_poly.pdbx_strand_id
1 'polypeptide(L)'
;MKERLEELLKREKLREEHAQSEPGYTEANQRLLELNNENELLRKEIHQLKEKENLSTETPTCSSVENEEEIKHLKTQIIRLQAEKADLLGIISELQIKLSSCTSEDSFVEIRIAGKDIAAEENTLSEAETKNGIISYRAGCSDDEKHAMESEELAVSKLLHSLREETEKVEELQKELANANERLSQLERKSLELSDKETETEPVEDQGHKKEFAERLTLEVDNLKQKIEALNKELYETGEKLNEAQLIKNNLQDRCSSLDKKLVENQVDLEERQELLYSVQKLELQVESLLSEMKMERSKAEEQQQLMFILEETVNKQKIDYESLKQADIEIYCADFHAEREARQNIHQEKEQIAARLAYILQENEKLKEERGRESIEQLQRRHSSIRSADGSENSTLASRGTENFEQPSLTVHTCPKCQLMVPDMDTLQIHVMDCIT
;
A
#
# COMPACT_ATOMS: atom_id res chain seq x y z
N MET A 1 -35.11 0.89 -55.95
CA MET A 1 -35.98 1.76 -55.12
C MET A 1 -35.92 1.41 -53.63
N LYS A 2 -36.08 0.13 -53.26
CA LYS A 2 -36.00 -0.33 -51.86
C LYS A 2 -34.65 -0.04 -51.18
N GLU A 3 -33.53 -0.35 -51.86
CA GLU A 3 -32.18 -0.06 -51.33
C GLU A 3 -31.93 1.44 -51.10
N ARG A 4 -32.44 2.29 -51.98
CA ARG A 4 -32.34 3.75 -51.84
C ARG A 4 -33.13 4.29 -50.64
N LEU A 5 -34.27 3.66 -50.32
CA LEU A 5 -35.06 3.99 -49.13
C LEU A 5 -34.36 3.52 -47.85
N GLU A 6 -33.77 2.32 -47.86
CA GLU A 6 -33.00 1.80 -46.73
C GLU A 6 -31.75 2.65 -46.43
N GLU A 7 -31.05 3.15 -47.46
CA GLU A 7 -29.94 4.09 -47.28
C GLU A 7 -30.38 5.44 -46.71
N LEU A 8 -31.52 5.97 -47.15
CA LEU A 8 -32.05 7.22 -46.62
C LEU A 8 -32.47 7.07 -45.15
N LEU A 9 -33.09 5.95 -44.79
CA LEU A 9 -33.48 5.63 -43.41
C LEU A 9 -32.24 5.52 -42.50
N LYS A 10 -31.15 4.87 -42.97
CA LYS A 10 -29.89 4.81 -42.23
C LYS A 10 -29.26 6.19 -42.03
N ARG A 11 -29.28 7.06 -43.06
CA ARG A 11 -28.78 8.45 -42.94
C ARG A 11 -29.64 9.32 -42.03
N GLU A 12 -30.94 9.09 -41.99
CA GLU A 12 -31.85 9.81 -41.09
C GLU A 12 -31.63 9.37 -39.64
N LYS A 13 -31.52 8.07 -39.39
CA LYS A 13 -31.20 7.53 -38.07
C LYS A 13 -29.86 8.01 -37.52
N LEU A 14 -28.81 8.04 -38.35
CA LEU A 14 -27.51 8.61 -37.95
C LEU A 14 -27.58 10.11 -37.66
N ARG A 15 -28.43 10.86 -38.39
CA ARG A 15 -28.65 12.29 -38.12
C ARG A 15 -29.41 12.50 -36.81
N GLU A 16 -30.39 11.65 -36.50
CA GLU A 16 -31.10 11.67 -35.21
C GLU A 16 -30.17 11.32 -34.04
N GLU A 17 -29.34 10.28 -34.18
CA GLU A 17 -28.36 9.89 -33.17
C GLU A 17 -27.31 11.00 -32.92
N HIS A 18 -26.85 11.67 -33.99
CA HIS A 18 -25.97 12.84 -33.87
C HIS A 18 -26.69 14.02 -33.19
N ALA A 19 -27.92 14.35 -33.61
CA ALA A 19 -28.70 15.44 -33.03
C ALA A 19 -29.05 15.20 -31.55
N GLN A 20 -29.17 13.94 -31.12
CA GLN A 20 -29.40 13.57 -29.72
C GLN A 20 -28.14 13.68 -28.85
N SER A 21 -26.94 13.49 -29.43
CA SER A 21 -25.66 13.54 -28.69
C SER A 21 -25.00 14.92 -28.69
N GLU A 22 -25.28 15.75 -29.70
CA GLU A 22 -24.80 17.13 -29.84
C GLU A 22 -25.10 18.04 -28.63
N PRO A 23 -26.32 18.09 -28.04
CA PRO A 23 -26.59 18.97 -26.90
C PRO A 23 -25.75 18.62 -25.68
N GLY A 24 -25.56 17.32 -25.38
CA GLY A 24 -24.72 16.87 -24.28
C GLY A 24 -23.24 17.23 -24.46
N TYR A 25 -22.74 17.18 -25.70
CA TYR A 25 -21.38 17.63 -26.02
C TYR A 25 -21.24 19.15 -25.89
N THR A 26 -22.24 19.92 -26.31
CA THR A 26 -22.23 21.38 -26.16
C THR A 26 -22.28 21.81 -24.69
N GLU A 27 -23.10 21.16 -23.87
CA GLU A 27 -23.21 21.43 -22.43
C GLU A 27 -21.93 21.04 -21.69
N ALA A 28 -21.33 19.89 -22.02
CA ALA A 28 -20.04 19.48 -21.46
C ALA A 28 -18.91 20.46 -21.82
N ASN A 29 -18.87 20.95 -23.05
CA ASN A 29 -17.90 21.96 -23.47
C ASN A 29 -18.11 23.31 -22.77
N GLN A 30 -19.36 23.73 -22.58
CA GLN A 30 -19.68 24.95 -21.84
C GLN A 30 -19.23 24.84 -20.39
N ARG A 31 -19.50 23.71 -19.72
CA ARG A 31 -19.05 23.45 -18.35
C ARG A 31 -17.52 23.39 -18.22
N LEU A 32 -16.83 22.81 -19.21
CA LEU A 32 -15.36 22.83 -19.25
C LEU A 32 -14.81 24.26 -19.39
N LEU A 33 -15.45 25.11 -20.19
CA LEU A 33 -15.04 26.50 -20.34
C LEU A 33 -15.22 27.29 -19.04
N GLU A 34 -16.35 27.10 -18.34
CA GLU A 34 -16.63 27.70 -17.04
C GLU A 34 -15.59 27.27 -15.99
N LEU A 35 -15.32 25.96 -15.88
CA LEU A 35 -14.29 25.43 -14.98
C LEU A 35 -12.89 25.94 -15.34
N ASN A 36 -12.57 26.13 -16.62
CA ASN A 36 -11.28 26.67 -17.03
C ASN A 36 -11.14 28.14 -16.59
N ASN A 37 -12.20 28.94 -16.73
CA ASN A 37 -12.21 30.33 -16.27
C ASN A 37 -12.08 30.42 -14.73
N GLU A 38 -12.78 29.55 -13.99
CA GLU A 38 -12.66 29.45 -12.53
C GLU A 38 -11.23 29.06 -12.10
N ASN A 39 -10.64 28.07 -12.79
CA ASN A 39 -9.25 27.68 -12.55
C ASN A 39 -8.25 28.82 -12.83
N GLU A 40 -8.48 29.64 -13.86
CA GLU A 40 -7.65 30.83 -14.10
C GLU A 40 -7.79 31.87 -12.98
N LEU A 41 -9.01 32.08 -12.45
CA LEU A 41 -9.23 32.99 -11.33
C LEU A 41 -8.53 32.48 -10.06
N LEU A 42 -8.68 31.20 -9.72
CA LEU A 42 -8.02 30.57 -8.58
C LEU A 42 -6.48 30.64 -8.72
N ARG A 43 -5.94 30.45 -9.93
CA ARG A 43 -4.50 30.62 -10.18
C ARG A 43 -4.03 32.04 -9.92
N LYS A 44 -4.81 33.06 -10.29
CA LYS A 44 -4.51 34.47 -10.01
C LYS A 44 -4.59 34.77 -8.50
N GLU A 45 -5.57 34.22 -7.80
CA GLU A 45 -5.71 34.38 -6.36
C GLU A 45 -4.56 33.72 -5.58
N ILE A 46 -4.17 32.50 -5.97
CA ILE A 46 -2.98 31.82 -5.41
C ILE A 46 -1.71 32.65 -5.66
N HIS A 47 -1.56 33.27 -6.83
CA HIS A 47 -0.43 34.15 -7.11
C HIS A 47 -0.42 35.37 -6.19
N GLN A 48 -1.57 36.02 -6.01
CA GLN A 48 -1.71 37.17 -5.11
C GLN A 48 -1.46 36.81 -3.64
N LEU A 49 -1.90 35.64 -3.20
CA LEU A 49 -1.65 35.14 -1.84
C LEU A 49 -0.16 34.85 -1.64
N LYS A 50 0.52 34.25 -2.62
CA LYS A 50 1.97 34.04 -2.57
C LYS A 50 2.76 35.35 -2.59
N GLU A 51 2.31 36.35 -3.34
CA GLU A 51 2.92 37.69 -3.30
C GLU A 51 2.73 38.36 -1.92
N LYS A 52 1.55 38.25 -1.32
CA LYS A 52 1.27 38.76 0.04
C LYS A 52 2.06 38.02 1.12
N GLU A 53 2.22 36.71 1.00
CA GLU A 53 3.02 35.87 1.91
C GLU A 53 4.51 36.27 1.85
N ASN A 54 5.04 36.52 0.66
CA ASN A 54 6.41 37.01 0.49
C ASN A 54 6.61 38.44 1.02
N LEU A 55 5.59 39.31 0.98
CA LEU A 55 5.64 40.66 1.57
C LEU A 55 5.44 40.70 3.10
N SER A 56 4.90 39.64 3.72
CA SER A 56 4.54 39.62 5.14
C SER A 56 5.60 38.99 6.06
N THR A 57 6.79 38.67 5.52
CA THR A 57 7.89 38.03 6.26
C THR A 57 8.63 38.94 7.26
N GLU A 58 8.20 40.19 7.47
CA GLU A 58 8.88 41.13 8.39
C GLU A 58 8.11 41.51 9.67
N THR A 59 6.92 40.98 9.98
CA THR A 59 6.26 41.31 11.26
C THR A 59 5.54 40.12 11.91
N PRO A 60 5.95 39.67 13.11
CA PRO A 60 5.32 38.55 13.78
C PRO A 60 4.07 38.99 14.55
N THR A 61 2.95 38.36 14.22
CA THR A 61 1.70 38.44 14.99
C THR A 61 1.60 37.20 15.91
N CYS A 62 1.18 37.42 17.15
CA CYS A 62 1.36 36.58 18.35
C CYS A 62 0.70 35.19 18.39
N SER A 63 0.23 34.61 17.26
CA SER A 63 -0.35 33.25 17.19
C SER A 63 0.40 32.30 16.25
N SER A 64 1.47 32.76 15.59
CA SER A 64 2.25 31.95 14.64
C SER A 64 3.47 31.26 15.25
N VAL A 65 3.85 31.62 16.48
CA VAL A 65 5.10 31.15 17.11
C VAL A 65 4.99 29.69 17.58
N GLU A 66 3.84 29.31 18.15
CA GLU A 66 3.60 27.93 18.63
C GLU A 66 3.59 26.93 17.46
N ASN A 67 2.93 27.28 16.36
CA ASN A 67 2.91 26.46 15.15
C ASN A 67 4.30 26.34 14.50
N GLU A 68 5.13 27.40 14.52
CA GLU A 68 6.49 27.32 14.00
C GLU A 68 7.41 26.44 14.84
N GLU A 69 7.29 26.48 16.17
CA GLU A 69 8.07 25.65 17.09
C GLU A 69 7.68 24.17 16.99
N GLU A 70 6.38 23.87 16.85
CA GLU A 70 5.89 22.52 16.58
C GLU A 70 6.38 21.99 15.23
N ILE A 71 6.36 22.81 14.18
CA ILE A 71 6.91 22.44 12.86
C ILE A 71 8.42 22.18 12.96
N LYS A 72 9.18 22.97 13.73
CA LYS A 72 10.62 22.74 13.96
C LYS A 72 10.87 21.44 14.74
N HIS A 73 10.04 21.15 15.74
CA HIS A 73 10.09 19.90 16.49
C HIS A 73 9.80 18.68 15.61
N LEU A 74 8.72 18.72 14.82
CA LEU A 74 8.36 17.65 13.88
C LEU A 74 9.46 17.42 12.82
N LYS A 75 10.06 18.49 12.28
CA LYS A 75 11.21 18.36 11.36
C LYS A 75 12.39 17.66 12.01
N THR A 76 12.68 17.96 13.27
CA THR A 76 13.77 17.31 14.03
C THR A 76 13.46 15.83 14.26
N GLN A 77 12.20 15.50 14.58
CA GLN A 77 11.76 14.12 14.75
C GLN A 77 11.84 13.31 13.45
N ILE A 78 11.49 13.91 12.31
CA ILE A 78 11.63 13.31 10.98
C ILE A 78 13.10 12.98 10.68
N ILE A 79 14.03 13.90 10.96
CA ILE A 79 15.46 13.66 10.74
C ILE A 79 15.96 12.49 11.59
N ARG A 80 15.55 12.41 12.86
CA ARG A 80 15.89 11.28 13.74
C ARG A 80 15.34 9.95 13.20
N LEU A 81 14.08 9.92 12.81
CA LEU A 81 13.45 8.72 12.23
C LEU A 81 14.09 8.32 10.90
N GLN A 82 14.56 9.28 10.10
CA GLN A 82 15.32 8.99 8.87
C GLN A 82 16.68 8.36 9.18
N ALA A 83 17.36 8.78 10.24
CA ALA A 83 18.61 8.16 10.70
C ALA A 83 18.36 6.73 11.22
N GLU A 84 17.35 6.53 12.07
CA GLU A 84 16.98 5.19 12.57
C GLU A 84 16.57 4.25 11.41
N LYS A 85 15.87 4.76 10.40
CA LYS A 85 15.57 4.01 9.17
C LYS A 85 16.85 3.59 8.43
N ALA A 86 17.84 4.48 8.33
CA ALA A 86 19.11 4.16 7.68
C ALA A 86 19.87 3.07 8.44
N ASP A 87 19.90 3.13 9.77
CA ASP A 87 20.53 2.11 10.63
C ASP A 87 19.82 0.74 10.48
N LEU A 88 18.49 0.74 10.50
CA LEU A 88 17.70 -0.48 10.28
C LEU A 88 17.93 -1.07 8.89
N LEU A 89 18.05 -0.24 7.85
CA LEU A 89 18.40 -0.70 6.50
C LEU A 89 19.81 -1.29 6.45
N GLY A 90 20.77 -0.73 7.21
CA GLY A 90 22.11 -1.30 7.38
C GLY A 90 22.06 -2.70 8.01
N ILE A 91 21.31 -2.86 9.11
CA ILE A 91 21.10 -4.15 9.77
C ILE A 91 20.44 -5.16 8.82
N ILE A 92 19.41 -4.74 8.08
CA ILE A 92 18.74 -5.61 7.09
C ILE A 92 19.72 -6.03 5.99
N SER A 93 20.57 -5.12 5.50
CA SER A 93 21.57 -5.46 4.49
C SER A 93 22.61 -6.44 5.03
N GLU A 94 23.09 -6.27 6.27
CA GLU A 94 24.00 -7.24 6.91
C GLU A 94 23.35 -8.60 7.14
N LEU A 95 22.09 -8.63 7.57
CA LEU A 95 21.33 -9.86 7.74
C LEU A 95 21.11 -10.56 6.40
N GLN A 96 20.82 -9.80 5.34
CA GLN A 96 20.64 -10.32 3.99
C GLN A 96 21.95 -10.85 3.42
N ILE A 97 23.08 -10.16 3.64
CA ILE A 97 24.42 -10.68 3.29
C ILE A 97 24.72 -11.97 4.05
N LYS A 98 24.40 -12.04 5.36
CA LYS A 98 24.56 -13.26 6.17
C LYS A 98 23.70 -14.42 5.65
N LEU A 99 22.46 -14.15 5.27
CA LEU A 99 21.56 -15.12 4.64
C LEU A 99 22.11 -15.59 3.29
N SER A 100 22.57 -14.67 2.44
CA SER A 100 23.17 -15.01 1.15
C SER A 100 24.50 -15.76 1.27
N SER A 101 25.29 -15.49 2.32
CA SER A 101 26.54 -16.22 2.60
C SER A 101 26.31 -17.64 3.13
N CYS A 102 25.13 -17.94 3.67
CA CYS A 102 24.74 -19.30 4.05
C CYS A 102 24.16 -20.11 2.87
N THR A 103 23.92 -19.51 1.71
CA THR A 103 23.35 -20.19 0.53
C THR A 103 24.34 -20.31 -0.64
N SER A 104 25.61 -19.99 -0.44
CA SER A 104 26.64 -20.10 -1.49
C SER A 104 27.84 -20.92 -1.02
N GLU A 105 27.63 -22.23 -0.86
CA GLU A 105 28.65 -23.17 -1.30
C GLU A 105 28.59 -23.20 -2.84
N ASP A 106 29.75 -23.14 -3.49
CA ASP A 106 30.01 -23.08 -4.95
C ASP A 106 29.88 -21.73 -5.69
N SER A 107 30.88 -20.88 -5.48
CA SER A 107 31.50 -20.15 -6.60
C SER A 107 33.00 -19.99 -6.36
N PHE A 108 33.75 -21.04 -6.71
CA PHE A 108 35.21 -20.98 -6.83
C PHE A 108 35.60 -20.01 -7.95
N VAL A 109 36.06 -18.81 -7.58
CA VAL A 109 37.02 -18.05 -8.39
C VAL A 109 38.36 -18.11 -7.68
N GLU A 110 39.21 -19.01 -8.15
CA GLU A 110 40.61 -19.14 -7.76
C GLU A 110 41.37 -17.84 -8.16
N ILE A 111 41.46 -16.88 -7.25
CA ILE A 111 42.38 -15.74 -7.42
C ILE A 111 43.78 -16.25 -7.08
N ARG A 112 44.52 -16.68 -8.10
CA ARG A 112 45.98 -16.88 -7.99
C ARG A 112 46.65 -15.54 -7.74
N ILE A 113 47.01 -15.25 -6.51
CA ILE A 113 47.97 -14.20 -6.20
C ILE A 113 49.35 -14.76 -6.50
N ALA A 114 49.90 -14.37 -7.66
CA ALA A 114 51.27 -14.65 -8.02
C ALA A 114 52.22 -14.03 -6.99
N GLY A 115 53.13 -14.86 -6.46
CA GLY A 115 54.15 -14.45 -5.51
C GLY A 115 55.00 -13.30 -6.04
N LYS A 116 55.24 -12.33 -5.17
CA LYS A 116 56.37 -11.41 -5.30
C LYS A 116 56.80 -10.96 -3.90
N ASP A 117 57.96 -11.45 -3.50
CA ASP A 117 58.74 -10.96 -2.36
C ASP A 117 58.93 -9.45 -2.48
N ILE A 118 58.62 -8.67 -1.43
CA ILE A 118 59.42 -7.51 -0.98
C ILE A 118 59.27 -7.38 0.54
N ALA A 119 60.42 -7.15 1.17
CA ALA A 119 60.71 -7.09 2.59
C ALA A 119 60.18 -5.86 3.36
N ALA A 120 60.17 -6.03 4.69
CA ALA A 120 60.43 -5.06 5.76
C ALA A 120 59.52 -3.83 5.91
N GLU A 121 58.86 -3.71 7.07
CA GLU A 121 59.32 -2.86 8.19
C GLU A 121 58.36 -2.95 9.40
N GLU A 122 58.97 -3.01 10.59
CA GLU A 122 58.33 -2.91 11.91
C GLU A 122 57.81 -1.48 12.17
N ASN A 123 56.66 -1.33 12.83
CA ASN A 123 56.57 -0.46 14.01
C ASN A 123 55.27 -0.61 14.84
N THR A 124 55.43 -1.30 15.96
CA THR A 124 55.02 -0.99 17.35
C THR A 124 53.82 -0.07 17.71
N LEU A 125 53.06 -0.59 18.70
CA LEU A 125 52.22 0.04 19.77
C LEU A 125 50.78 0.49 19.40
N SER A 126 49.74 0.28 20.20
CA SER A 126 49.49 -0.49 21.43
C SER A 126 47.99 -0.38 21.80
N GLU A 127 47.40 -1.51 22.21
CA GLU A 127 46.39 -1.73 23.28
C GLU A 127 45.23 -0.74 23.52
N ALA A 128 44.01 -1.26 23.36
CA ALA A 128 42.97 -1.16 24.41
C ALA A 128 42.04 -2.38 24.34
N GLU A 129 42.06 -3.17 25.40
CA GLU A 129 41.22 -4.35 25.62
C GLU A 129 39.78 -3.95 25.97
N THR A 130 38.81 -4.63 25.36
CA THR A 130 37.52 -4.94 26.01
C THR A 130 37.15 -6.38 25.69
N LYS A 131 37.48 -7.28 26.63
CA LYS A 131 36.89 -8.61 26.74
C LYS A 131 35.40 -8.45 27.07
N ASN A 132 34.52 -9.10 26.31
CA ASN A 132 33.57 -10.10 26.82
C ASN A 132 32.54 -10.50 25.75
N GLY A 133 32.39 -11.83 25.58
CA GLY A 133 31.12 -12.42 25.17
C GLY A 133 30.98 -12.83 23.70
N ILE A 134 31.91 -13.61 23.15
CA ILE A 134 31.61 -14.41 21.95
C ILE A 134 30.64 -15.52 22.38
N ILE A 135 29.35 -15.21 22.27
CA ILE A 135 28.27 -16.20 22.31
C ILE A 135 28.28 -16.89 20.95
N SER A 136 28.94 -18.04 20.89
CA SER A 136 28.82 -19.02 19.83
C SER A 136 27.39 -19.59 19.87
N TYR A 137 26.48 -19.04 19.07
CA TYR A 137 25.30 -19.79 18.66
C TYR A 137 25.75 -20.77 17.57
N ARG A 138 25.92 -22.04 18.00
CA ARG A 138 25.91 -23.19 17.11
C ARG A 138 24.67 -23.08 16.23
N ALA A 139 24.87 -22.89 14.93
CA ALA A 139 23.92 -23.40 13.95
C ALA A 139 24.00 -24.92 14.08
N GLY A 140 22.94 -25.53 14.63
CA GLY A 140 22.75 -26.97 14.60
C GLY A 140 22.54 -27.42 13.16
N CYS A 141 23.63 -27.61 12.44
CA CYS A 141 23.70 -28.60 11.38
C CYS A 141 23.80 -29.94 12.11
N SER A 142 22.87 -30.85 11.85
CA SER A 142 22.84 -32.16 12.50
C SER A 142 24.22 -32.81 12.40
N ASP A 143 24.88 -33.01 13.54
CA ASP A 143 26.13 -33.77 13.62
C ASP A 143 25.92 -35.18 12.98
N ASP A 144 24.68 -35.68 12.97
CA ASP A 144 24.28 -36.93 12.33
C ASP A 144 24.50 -36.98 10.81
N GLU A 145 24.34 -35.87 10.07
CA GLU A 145 24.56 -35.85 8.60
C GLU A 145 26.05 -35.80 8.26
N LYS A 146 26.84 -35.04 9.03
CA LYS A 146 28.30 -35.02 8.87
C LYS A 146 28.94 -36.34 9.28
N HIS A 147 28.49 -36.94 10.38
CA HIS A 147 28.97 -38.25 10.80
C HIS A 147 28.52 -39.38 9.86
N ALA A 148 27.33 -39.29 9.25
CA ALA A 148 26.90 -40.24 8.23
C ALA A 148 27.82 -40.18 7.01
N MET A 149 28.08 -38.98 6.47
CA MET A 149 28.97 -38.79 5.32
C MET A 149 30.42 -39.21 5.62
N GLU A 150 30.97 -38.86 6.79
CA GLU A 150 32.29 -39.32 7.22
C GLU A 150 32.34 -40.86 7.42
N SER A 151 31.24 -41.48 7.87
CA SER A 151 31.15 -42.93 8.02
C SER A 151 31.09 -43.66 6.67
N GLU A 152 30.43 -43.07 5.67
CA GLU A 152 30.34 -43.58 4.31
C GLU A 152 31.68 -43.43 3.58
N GLU A 153 32.34 -42.26 3.68
CA GLU A 153 33.68 -42.04 3.10
C GLU A 153 34.72 -43.01 3.70
N LEU A 154 34.64 -43.27 5.01
CA LEU A 154 35.51 -44.22 5.69
C LEU A 154 35.21 -45.67 5.29
N ALA A 155 33.94 -46.01 5.05
CA ALA A 155 33.53 -47.32 4.54
C ALA A 155 34.01 -47.55 3.09
N VAL A 156 33.86 -46.56 2.21
CA VAL A 156 34.36 -46.59 0.82
C VAL A 156 35.88 -46.71 0.82
N SER A 157 36.58 -45.96 1.67
CA SER A 157 38.04 -46.04 1.80
C SER A 157 38.53 -47.43 2.22
N LYS A 158 37.84 -48.07 3.17
CA LYS A 158 38.12 -49.46 3.57
C LYS A 158 37.87 -50.46 2.44
N LEU A 159 36.78 -50.28 1.69
CA LEU A 159 36.44 -51.14 0.54
C LEU A 159 37.49 -51.03 -0.57
N LEU A 160 37.92 -49.80 -0.90
CA LEU A 160 38.96 -49.55 -1.90
C LEU A 160 40.34 -50.07 -1.48
N HIS A 161 40.66 -50.03 -0.18
CA HIS A 161 41.89 -50.62 0.34
C HIS A 161 41.86 -52.14 0.23
N SER A 162 40.77 -52.79 0.67
CA SER A 162 40.60 -54.24 0.55
C SER A 162 40.60 -54.70 -0.92
N LEU A 163 39.97 -53.94 -1.83
CA LEU A 163 40.04 -54.22 -3.27
C LEU A 163 41.47 -54.16 -3.80
N ARG A 164 42.27 -53.17 -3.36
CA ARG A 164 43.69 -53.09 -3.75
C ARG A 164 44.50 -54.26 -3.22
N GLU A 165 44.32 -54.63 -1.95
CA GLU A 165 45.00 -55.79 -1.34
C GLU A 165 44.63 -57.10 -2.06
N GLU A 166 43.35 -57.31 -2.38
CA GLU A 166 42.91 -58.49 -3.12
C GLU A 166 43.42 -58.48 -4.57
N THR A 167 43.54 -57.31 -5.20
CA THR A 167 44.15 -57.19 -6.54
C THR A 167 45.63 -57.55 -6.51
N GLU A 168 46.37 -57.08 -5.49
CA GLU A 168 47.79 -57.40 -5.28
C GLU A 168 47.99 -58.90 -5.02
N LYS A 169 47.16 -59.52 -4.19
CA LYS A 169 47.18 -60.98 -3.96
C LYS A 169 46.91 -61.78 -5.25
N VAL A 170 45.99 -61.31 -6.09
CA VAL A 170 45.71 -61.97 -7.38
C VAL A 170 46.92 -61.87 -8.30
N GLU A 171 47.61 -60.73 -8.35
CA GLU A 171 48.84 -60.57 -9.13
C GLU A 171 49.98 -61.47 -8.62
N GLU A 172 50.14 -61.60 -7.29
CA GLU A 172 51.11 -62.52 -6.68
C GLU A 172 50.81 -63.99 -7.05
N LEU A 173 49.55 -64.43 -6.90
CA LEU A 173 49.14 -65.77 -7.27
C LEU A 173 49.30 -66.04 -8.77
N GLN A 174 49.03 -65.05 -9.64
CA GLN A 174 49.29 -65.17 -11.07
C GLN A 174 50.78 -65.35 -11.37
N LYS A 175 51.66 -64.66 -10.65
CA LYS A 175 53.11 -64.79 -10.79
C LYS A 175 53.62 -66.14 -10.30
N GLU A 176 53.09 -66.64 -9.18
CA GLU A 176 53.40 -67.98 -8.67
C GLU A 176 52.95 -69.07 -9.63
N LEU A 177 51.74 -68.93 -10.20
CA LEU A 177 51.20 -69.84 -11.20
C LEU A 177 52.04 -69.83 -12.50
N ALA A 178 52.49 -68.66 -12.95
CA ALA A 178 53.40 -68.55 -14.08
C ALA A 178 54.75 -69.26 -13.82
N ASN A 179 55.31 -69.11 -12.62
CA ASN A 179 56.55 -69.79 -12.22
C ASN A 179 56.37 -71.31 -12.12
N ALA A 180 55.25 -71.77 -11.53
CA ALA A 180 54.91 -73.19 -11.46
C ALA A 180 54.74 -73.80 -12.86
N ASN A 181 54.09 -73.10 -13.79
CA ASN A 181 53.96 -73.51 -15.19
C ASN A 181 55.31 -73.57 -15.89
N GLU A 182 56.19 -72.59 -15.69
CA GLU A 182 57.54 -72.64 -16.25
C GLU A 182 58.33 -73.85 -15.72
N ARG A 183 58.21 -74.13 -14.42
CA ARG A 183 58.83 -75.28 -13.77
C ARG A 183 58.26 -76.60 -14.32
N LEU A 184 56.96 -76.68 -14.59
CA LEU A 184 56.33 -77.82 -15.26
C LEU A 184 56.86 -77.98 -16.69
N SER A 185 56.93 -76.91 -17.48
CA SER A 185 57.50 -76.96 -18.83
C SER A 185 58.99 -77.35 -18.84
N GLN A 186 59.75 -76.97 -17.80
CA GLN A 186 61.13 -77.42 -17.62
C GLN A 186 61.20 -78.91 -17.26
N LEU A 187 60.28 -79.41 -16.44
CA LEU A 187 60.19 -80.83 -16.10
C LEU A 187 59.70 -81.67 -17.28
N GLU A 188 58.76 -81.17 -18.09
CA GLU A 188 58.31 -81.82 -19.32
C GLU A 188 59.44 -81.90 -20.35
N ARG A 189 60.24 -80.83 -20.51
CA ARG A 189 61.45 -80.88 -21.35
C ARG A 189 62.48 -81.88 -20.82
N LYS A 190 62.74 -81.89 -19.52
CA LYS A 190 63.65 -82.87 -18.90
C LYS A 190 63.11 -84.30 -18.99
N SER A 191 61.79 -84.49 -18.90
CA SER A 191 61.12 -85.79 -19.07
C SER A 191 61.22 -86.26 -20.53
N LEU A 192 61.03 -85.35 -21.51
CA LEU A 192 61.26 -85.62 -22.93
C LEU A 192 62.74 -85.92 -23.23
N GLU A 193 63.69 -85.24 -22.56
CA GLU A 193 65.13 -85.51 -22.68
C GLU A 193 65.57 -86.83 -22.00
N LEU A 194 64.87 -87.27 -20.95
CA LEU A 194 65.07 -88.57 -20.28
C LEU A 194 64.35 -89.72 -20.99
N SER A 195 63.25 -89.44 -21.70
CA SER A 195 62.51 -90.41 -22.52
C SER A 195 63.31 -90.96 -23.70
N ASP A 196 64.41 -90.30 -24.10
CA ASP A 196 65.31 -90.75 -25.18
C ASP A 196 66.56 -91.51 -24.66
N LYS A 197 66.65 -91.76 -23.34
CA LYS A 197 67.67 -92.63 -22.75
C LYS A 197 67.12 -93.41 -21.54
N GLU A 198 66.40 -94.49 -21.81
CA GLU A 198 66.40 -95.62 -20.87
C GLU A 198 66.22 -96.95 -21.60
N THR A 199 67.35 -97.64 -21.68
CA THR A 199 67.55 -99.03 -22.10
C THR A 199 67.01 -100.00 -21.06
N GLU A 200 66.28 -100.99 -21.56
CA GLU A 200 66.31 -102.42 -21.16
C GLU A 200 66.36 -102.75 -19.66
N THR A 201 65.29 -103.38 -19.17
CA THR A 201 65.43 -104.54 -18.28
C THR A 201 64.38 -105.61 -18.60
N GLU A 202 64.89 -106.83 -18.82
CA GLU A 202 64.22 -108.09 -19.06
C GLU A 202 63.28 -108.54 -17.91
N PRO A 203 62.33 -109.45 -18.19
CA PRO A 203 61.53 -110.09 -17.15
C PRO A 203 62.32 -111.25 -16.52
N VAL A 204 62.36 -111.30 -15.19
CA VAL A 204 62.84 -112.48 -14.46
C VAL A 204 61.72 -112.94 -13.53
N GLU A 205 61.15 -114.09 -13.87
CA GLU A 205 60.31 -114.88 -12.97
C GLU A 205 61.18 -115.41 -11.83
N ASP A 206 60.79 -115.16 -10.57
CA ASP A 206 61.25 -116.01 -9.47
C ASP A 206 60.15 -116.25 -8.43
N GLN A 207 59.86 -117.53 -8.22
CA GLN A 207 58.82 -118.05 -7.36
C GLN A 207 59.33 -118.09 -5.92
N GLY A 208 59.29 -116.95 -5.24
CA GLY A 208 59.56 -116.83 -3.80
C GLY A 208 58.78 -115.71 -3.09
N HIS A 209 58.34 -114.68 -3.82
CA HIS A 209 57.80 -113.45 -3.24
C HIS A 209 56.27 -113.37 -3.16
N LYS A 210 55.52 -114.46 -3.37
CA LYS A 210 54.04 -114.43 -3.35
C LYS A 210 53.45 -113.99 -2.00
N LYS A 211 54.17 -114.18 -0.90
CA LYS A 211 53.71 -113.78 0.45
C LYS A 211 53.98 -112.29 0.74
N GLU A 212 55.17 -111.81 0.40
CA GLU A 212 55.55 -110.38 0.56
C GLU A 212 54.84 -109.47 -0.46
N PHE A 213 54.61 -109.95 -1.68
CA PHE A 213 53.82 -109.23 -2.69
C PHE A 213 52.34 -109.17 -2.29
N ALA A 214 51.77 -110.27 -1.77
CA ALA A 214 50.42 -110.27 -1.24
C ALA A 214 50.28 -109.35 -0.01
N GLU A 215 51.27 -109.32 0.90
CA GLU A 215 51.29 -108.41 2.04
C GLU A 215 51.43 -106.94 1.63
N ARG A 216 52.29 -106.62 0.63
CA ARG A 216 52.33 -105.28 0.01
C ARG A 216 51.01 -104.91 -0.64
N LEU A 217 50.38 -105.84 -1.35
CA LEU A 217 49.09 -105.62 -1.99
C LEU A 217 47.98 -105.38 -0.94
N THR A 218 47.98 -106.10 0.18
CA THR A 218 47.02 -105.86 1.26
C THR A 218 47.26 -104.53 1.97
N LEU A 219 48.52 -104.14 2.20
CA LEU A 219 48.86 -102.83 2.78
C LEU A 219 48.50 -101.68 1.84
N GLU A 220 48.70 -101.86 0.52
CA GLU A 220 48.28 -100.90 -0.50
C GLU A 220 46.75 -100.78 -0.54
N VAL A 221 46.02 -101.90 -0.48
CA VAL A 221 44.55 -101.93 -0.40
C VAL A 221 44.06 -101.26 0.89
N ASP A 222 44.70 -101.50 2.03
CA ASP A 222 44.35 -100.86 3.30
C ASP A 222 44.67 -99.35 3.29
N ASN A 223 45.77 -98.93 2.66
CA ASN A 223 46.13 -97.52 2.47
C ASN A 223 45.14 -96.83 1.53
N LEU A 224 44.77 -97.48 0.43
CA LEU A 224 43.72 -97.01 -0.49
C LEU A 224 42.38 -96.92 0.23
N LYS A 225 42.04 -97.89 1.08
CA LYS A 225 40.82 -97.87 1.89
C LYS A 225 40.83 -96.71 2.88
N GLN A 226 41.94 -96.45 3.57
CA GLN A 226 42.10 -95.29 4.44
C GLN A 226 42.00 -93.97 3.67
N LYS A 227 42.59 -93.88 2.47
CA LYS A 227 42.43 -92.71 1.59
C LYS A 227 40.99 -92.53 1.15
N ILE A 228 40.27 -93.61 0.83
CA ILE A 228 38.85 -93.58 0.47
C ILE A 228 38.01 -93.13 1.67
N GLU A 229 38.29 -93.63 2.88
CA GLU A 229 37.60 -93.21 4.10
C GLU A 229 37.87 -91.73 4.44
N ALA A 230 39.11 -91.26 4.28
CA ALA A 230 39.47 -89.85 4.46
C ALA A 230 38.77 -88.95 3.43
N LEU A 231 38.80 -89.33 2.14
CA LEU A 231 38.09 -88.62 1.07
C LEU A 231 36.58 -88.59 1.32
N ASN A 232 35.99 -89.70 1.76
CA ASN A 232 34.57 -89.74 2.09
C ASN A 232 34.26 -88.77 3.23
N LYS A 233 35.09 -88.73 4.27
CA LYS A 233 34.93 -87.78 5.39
C LYS A 233 35.03 -86.33 4.92
N GLU A 234 36.01 -86.00 4.08
CA GLU A 234 36.14 -84.68 3.48
C GLU A 234 34.94 -84.33 2.58
N LEU A 235 34.40 -85.29 1.84
CA LEU A 235 33.20 -85.11 1.01
C LEU A 235 31.97 -84.82 1.89
N TYR A 236 31.81 -85.51 3.01
CA TYR A 236 30.76 -85.21 3.99
C TYR A 236 30.95 -83.80 4.59
N GLU A 237 32.15 -83.44 5.03
CA GLU A 237 32.44 -82.13 5.62
C GLU A 237 32.26 -80.98 4.61
N THR A 238 32.61 -81.19 3.34
CA THR A 238 32.36 -80.21 2.27
C THR A 238 30.87 -80.11 1.92
N GLY A 239 30.12 -81.21 2.02
CA GLY A 239 28.66 -81.22 1.89
C GLY A 239 27.95 -80.41 2.98
N GLU A 240 28.36 -80.54 4.24
CA GLU A 240 27.84 -79.74 5.35
C GLU A 240 28.14 -78.24 5.16
N LYS A 241 29.39 -77.89 4.80
CA LYS A 241 29.77 -76.49 4.49
C LYS A 241 28.98 -75.92 3.31
N LEU A 242 28.67 -76.73 2.31
CA LEU A 242 27.81 -76.32 1.19
C LEU A 242 26.39 -76.02 1.67
N ASN A 243 25.83 -76.84 2.57
CA ASN A 243 24.50 -76.60 3.16
C ASN A 243 24.48 -75.32 4.00
N GLU A 244 25.52 -75.07 4.81
CA GLU A 244 25.67 -73.82 5.57
C GLU A 244 25.76 -72.60 4.65
N ALA A 245 26.57 -72.67 3.59
CA ALA A 245 26.69 -71.61 2.59
C ALA A 245 25.35 -71.36 1.88
N GLN A 246 24.59 -72.41 1.58
CA GLN A 246 23.26 -72.31 0.97
C GLN A 246 22.25 -71.64 1.92
N LEU A 247 22.31 -71.94 3.23
CA LEU A 247 21.48 -71.29 4.23
C LEU A 247 21.80 -69.79 4.33
N ILE A 248 23.08 -69.43 4.37
CA ILE A 248 23.54 -68.03 4.38
C ILE A 248 23.08 -67.30 3.11
N LYS A 249 23.23 -67.93 1.94
CA LYS A 249 22.75 -67.39 0.67
C LYS A 249 21.26 -67.07 0.72
N ASN A 250 20.43 -68.00 1.21
CA ASN A 250 18.99 -67.78 1.32
C ASN A 250 18.65 -66.64 2.29
N ASN A 251 19.33 -66.56 3.44
CA ASN A 251 19.12 -65.49 4.41
C ASN A 251 19.50 -64.11 3.82
N LEU A 252 20.62 -64.03 3.11
CA LEU A 252 21.03 -62.82 2.39
C LEU A 252 20.04 -62.45 1.29
N GLN A 253 19.55 -63.43 0.52
CA GLN A 253 18.53 -63.22 -0.51
C GLN A 253 17.23 -62.63 0.09
N ASP A 254 16.78 -63.17 1.23
CA ASP A 254 15.61 -62.67 1.94
C ASP A 254 15.83 -61.24 2.45
N ARG A 255 17.03 -60.95 2.95
CA ARG A 255 17.40 -59.61 3.40
C ARG A 255 17.46 -58.60 2.26
N CYS A 256 18.07 -58.95 1.13
CA CYS A 256 18.06 -58.11 -0.08
C CYS A 256 16.63 -57.84 -0.53
N SER A 257 15.81 -58.89 -0.64
CA SER A 257 14.39 -58.76 -1.03
C SER A 257 13.58 -57.88 -0.06
N SER A 258 13.89 -57.93 1.24
CA SER A 258 13.28 -57.06 2.23
C SER A 258 13.73 -55.60 2.10
N LEU A 259 15.01 -55.36 1.75
CA LEU A 259 15.53 -54.01 1.54
C LEU A 259 14.94 -53.40 0.26
N ASP A 260 14.82 -54.18 -0.81
CA ASP A 260 14.20 -53.73 -2.06
C ASP A 260 12.75 -53.29 -1.84
N LYS A 261 11.97 -54.04 -1.05
CA LYS A 261 10.60 -53.66 -0.67
C LYS A 261 10.57 -52.33 0.09
N LYS A 262 11.45 -52.17 1.09
CA LYS A 262 11.55 -50.92 1.86
C LYS A 262 11.97 -49.73 1.01
N LEU A 263 12.83 -49.96 0.02
CA LEU A 263 13.25 -48.91 -0.91
C LEU A 263 12.06 -48.41 -1.73
N VAL A 264 11.22 -49.33 -2.24
CA VAL A 264 9.99 -48.98 -2.97
C VAL A 264 9.00 -48.27 -2.05
N GLU A 265 8.79 -48.75 -0.82
CA GLU A 265 7.93 -48.09 0.18
C GLU A 265 8.41 -46.66 0.48
N ASN A 266 9.70 -46.49 0.78
CA ASN A 266 10.29 -45.17 1.02
C ASN A 266 10.17 -44.24 -0.20
N GLN A 267 10.18 -44.78 -1.42
CA GLN A 267 10.01 -43.99 -2.63
C GLN A 267 8.59 -43.46 -2.77
N VAL A 268 7.57 -44.27 -2.45
CA VAL A 268 6.17 -43.82 -2.38
C VAL A 268 6.00 -42.76 -1.31
N ASP A 269 6.55 -42.96 -0.11
CA ASP A 269 6.49 -41.97 0.98
C ASP A 269 7.16 -40.64 0.58
N LEU A 270 8.25 -40.69 -0.19
CA LEU A 270 8.92 -39.50 -0.71
C LEU A 270 8.04 -38.74 -1.71
N GLU A 271 7.36 -39.46 -2.60
CA GLU A 271 6.43 -38.88 -3.58
C GLU A 271 5.24 -38.21 -2.87
N GLU A 272 4.62 -38.90 -1.90
CA GLU A 272 3.54 -38.33 -1.08
C GLU A 272 3.99 -37.07 -0.32
N ARG A 273 5.21 -37.09 0.23
CA ARG A 273 5.80 -35.93 0.90
C ARG A 273 6.00 -34.76 -0.07
N GLN A 274 6.43 -35.02 -1.30
CA GLN A 274 6.59 -33.97 -2.32
C GLN A 274 5.24 -33.36 -2.72
N GLU A 275 4.20 -34.18 -2.88
CA GLU A 275 2.83 -33.70 -3.15
C GLU A 275 2.31 -32.84 -2.00
N LEU A 276 2.52 -33.28 -0.75
CA LEU A 276 2.16 -32.50 0.43
C LEU A 276 2.92 -31.18 0.48
N LEU A 277 4.23 -31.16 0.20
CA LEU A 277 5.01 -29.91 0.15
C LEU A 277 4.47 -28.94 -0.90
N TYR A 278 4.13 -29.43 -2.09
CA TYR A 278 3.51 -28.59 -3.12
C TYR A 278 2.15 -28.04 -2.65
N SER A 279 1.34 -28.87 -1.99
CA SER A 279 0.06 -28.43 -1.44
C SER A 279 0.22 -27.36 -0.36
N VAL A 280 1.23 -27.49 0.52
CA VAL A 280 1.56 -26.52 1.56
C VAL A 280 2.01 -25.20 0.94
N GLN A 281 2.93 -25.23 -0.02
CA GLN A 281 3.39 -24.02 -0.73
C GLN A 281 2.23 -23.29 -1.41
N LYS A 282 1.30 -24.03 -2.03
CA LYS A 282 0.09 -23.45 -2.62
C LYS A 282 -0.80 -22.78 -1.58
N LEU A 283 -1.01 -23.41 -0.42
CA LEU A 283 -1.80 -22.85 0.67
C LEU A 283 -1.11 -21.63 1.31
N GLU A 284 0.21 -21.65 1.46
CA GLU A 284 1.00 -20.52 1.95
C GLU A 284 0.78 -19.29 1.07
N LEU A 285 0.91 -19.43 -0.25
CA LEU A 285 0.64 -18.33 -1.19
C LEU A 285 -0.81 -17.82 -1.11
N GLN A 286 -1.78 -18.71 -0.91
CA GLN A 286 -3.17 -18.31 -0.71
C GLN A 286 -3.36 -17.52 0.58
N VAL A 287 -2.74 -17.97 1.67
CA VAL A 287 -2.78 -17.27 2.96
C VAL A 287 -2.11 -15.90 2.85
N GLU A 288 -0.94 -15.79 2.21
CA GLU A 288 -0.26 -14.53 1.98
C GLU A 288 -1.11 -13.55 1.14
N SER A 289 -1.77 -14.05 0.09
CA SER A 289 -2.69 -13.26 -0.73
C SER A 289 -3.85 -12.71 0.10
N LEU A 290 -4.50 -13.57 0.90
CA LEU A 290 -5.63 -13.16 1.75
C LEU A 290 -5.17 -12.19 2.85
N LEU A 291 -4.00 -12.40 3.45
CA LEU A 291 -3.44 -11.48 4.44
C LEU A 291 -3.16 -10.10 3.85
N SER A 292 -2.66 -10.04 2.62
CA SER A 292 -2.45 -8.80 1.88
C SER A 292 -3.78 -8.08 1.63
N GLU A 293 -4.80 -8.79 1.16
CA GLU A 293 -6.14 -8.25 0.94
C GLU A 293 -6.75 -7.70 2.25
N MET A 294 -6.67 -8.46 3.34
CA MET A 294 -7.19 -8.06 4.64
C MET A 294 -6.48 -6.82 5.20
N LYS A 295 -5.18 -6.66 4.94
CA LYS A 295 -4.41 -5.47 5.31
C LYS A 295 -4.86 -4.24 4.53
N MET A 296 -5.06 -4.37 3.21
CA MET A 296 -5.57 -3.29 2.37
C MET A 296 -6.98 -2.88 2.78
N GLU A 297 -7.84 -3.84 3.08
CA GLU A 297 -9.21 -3.57 3.54
C GLU A 297 -9.23 -2.88 4.90
N ARG A 298 -8.35 -3.26 5.84
CA ARG A 298 -8.18 -2.57 7.12
C ARG A 298 -7.74 -1.11 6.91
N SER A 299 -6.74 -0.86 6.06
CA SER A 299 -6.29 0.51 5.75
C SER A 299 -7.42 1.36 5.18
N LYS A 300 -8.21 0.79 4.26
CA LYS A 300 -9.36 1.48 3.67
C LYS A 300 -10.45 1.78 4.69
N ALA A 301 -10.71 0.86 5.63
CA ALA A 301 -11.66 1.08 6.71
C ALA A 301 -11.20 2.20 7.66
N GLU A 302 -9.90 2.26 7.97
CA GLU A 302 -9.30 3.34 8.76
C GLU A 302 -9.43 4.70 8.07
N GLU A 303 -9.13 4.77 6.76
CA GLU A 303 -9.34 5.98 5.95
C GLU A 303 -10.81 6.42 5.92
N GLN A 304 -11.75 5.48 5.78
CA GLN A 304 -13.18 5.77 5.83
C GLN A 304 -13.63 6.28 7.20
N GLN A 305 -13.08 5.74 8.28
CA GLN A 305 -13.36 6.23 9.64
C GLN A 305 -12.85 7.66 9.84
N GLN A 306 -11.64 7.98 9.35
CA GLN A 306 -11.10 9.34 9.40
C GLN A 306 -11.98 10.31 8.60
N LEU A 307 -12.42 9.91 7.41
CA LEU A 307 -13.32 10.73 6.59
C LEU A 307 -14.67 10.96 7.29
N MET A 308 -15.21 9.94 7.94
CA MET A 308 -16.45 10.05 8.71
C MET A 308 -16.30 11.03 9.88
N PHE A 309 -15.17 10.98 10.59
CA PHE A 309 -14.86 11.93 11.67
C PHE A 309 -14.81 13.38 11.17
N ILE A 310 -14.10 13.63 10.07
CA ILE A 310 -14.02 14.97 9.45
C ILE A 310 -15.42 15.44 9.02
N LEU A 311 -16.20 14.55 8.41
CA LEU A 311 -17.56 14.89 7.98
C LEU A 311 -18.46 15.24 9.17
N GLU A 312 -18.37 14.49 10.27
CA GLU A 312 -19.12 14.78 11.49
C GLU A 312 -18.71 16.13 12.10
N GLU A 313 -17.41 16.42 12.17
CA GLU A 313 -16.89 17.70 12.66
C GLU A 313 -17.38 18.88 11.79
N THR A 314 -17.32 18.75 10.47
CA THR A 314 -17.77 19.80 9.55
C THR A 314 -19.28 20.04 9.63
N VAL A 315 -20.08 18.97 9.75
CA VAL A 315 -21.54 19.09 9.94
C VAL A 315 -21.86 19.77 11.27
N ASN A 316 -21.17 19.40 12.35
CA ASN A 316 -21.34 20.04 13.65
C ASN A 316 -20.97 21.52 13.62
N LYS A 317 -19.86 21.87 12.97
CA LYS A 317 -19.46 23.27 12.76
C LYS A 317 -20.51 24.05 11.98
N GLN A 318 -20.98 23.51 10.85
CA GLN A 318 -22.02 24.14 10.04
C GLN A 318 -23.32 24.35 10.82
N LYS A 319 -23.68 23.40 11.69
CA LYS A 319 -24.84 23.51 12.57
C LYS A 319 -24.68 24.65 13.57
N ILE A 320 -23.52 24.75 14.21
CA ILE A 320 -23.21 25.84 15.16
C ILE A 320 -23.24 27.19 14.44
N ASP A 321 -22.60 27.29 13.26
CA ASP A 321 -22.57 28.52 12.47
C ASP A 321 -23.99 28.95 12.04
N TYR A 322 -24.84 27.99 11.66
CA TYR A 322 -26.24 28.24 11.33
C TYR A 322 -27.08 28.70 12.53
N GLU A 323 -26.89 28.08 13.70
CA GLU A 323 -27.54 28.49 14.94
C GLU A 323 -27.09 29.90 15.35
N SER A 324 -25.79 30.21 15.23
CA SER A 324 -25.24 31.53 15.50
C SER A 324 -25.78 32.59 14.54
N LEU A 325 -25.93 32.26 13.25
CA LEU A 325 -26.49 33.18 12.25
C LEU A 325 -27.96 33.51 12.60
N LYS A 326 -28.76 32.49 12.92
CA LYS A 326 -30.15 32.69 13.36
C LYS A 326 -30.25 33.55 14.60
N GLN A 327 -29.35 33.35 15.55
CA GLN A 327 -29.31 34.14 16.77
C GLN A 327 -28.99 35.61 16.47
N ALA A 328 -28.00 35.86 15.60
CA ALA A 328 -27.67 37.21 15.14
C ALA A 328 -28.85 37.87 14.41
N ASP A 329 -29.57 37.14 13.55
CA ASP A 329 -30.77 37.65 12.89
C ASP A 329 -31.82 38.10 13.91
N ILE A 330 -32.10 37.28 14.93
CA ILE A 330 -33.04 37.62 16.01
C ILE A 330 -32.59 38.89 16.73
N GLU A 331 -31.30 39.01 17.06
CA GLU A 331 -30.74 40.17 17.76
C GLU A 331 -30.87 41.46 16.95
N ILE A 332 -30.64 41.39 15.63
CA ILE A 332 -30.82 42.53 14.72
C ILE A 332 -32.29 42.96 14.70
N TYR A 333 -33.23 42.03 14.50
CA TYR A 333 -34.65 42.37 14.50
C TYR A 333 -35.12 42.95 15.84
N CYS A 334 -34.62 42.42 16.95
CA CYS A 334 -34.90 42.98 18.27
C CYS A 334 -34.36 44.41 18.42
N ALA A 335 -33.11 44.65 18.00
CA ALA A 335 -32.50 45.98 18.04
C ALA A 335 -33.28 46.98 17.18
N ASP A 336 -33.64 46.62 15.94
CA ASP A 336 -34.43 47.46 15.03
C ASP A 336 -35.80 47.78 15.60
N PHE A 337 -36.49 46.78 16.18
CA PHE A 337 -37.78 47.00 16.84
C PHE A 337 -37.68 47.99 18.00
N HIS A 338 -36.64 47.88 18.82
CA HIS A 338 -36.42 48.80 19.94
C HIS A 338 -36.08 50.22 19.47
N ALA A 339 -35.21 50.36 18.48
CA ALA A 339 -34.85 51.64 17.89
C ALA A 339 -36.07 52.34 17.26
N GLU A 340 -36.87 51.62 16.48
CA GLU A 340 -38.09 52.15 15.85
C GLU A 340 -39.13 52.57 16.91
N ARG A 341 -39.28 51.79 17.99
CA ARG A 341 -40.18 52.13 19.09
C ARG A 341 -39.74 53.42 19.78
N GLU A 342 -38.45 53.56 20.06
CA GLU A 342 -37.90 54.77 20.68
C GLU A 342 -38.09 56.00 19.77
N ALA A 343 -37.77 55.87 18.48
CA ALA A 343 -37.99 56.92 17.50
C ALA A 343 -39.47 57.36 17.42
N ARG A 344 -40.41 56.40 17.41
CA ARG A 344 -41.85 56.70 17.43
C ARG A 344 -42.29 57.40 18.69
N GLN A 345 -41.75 57.02 19.85
CA GLN A 345 -42.05 57.69 21.12
C GLN A 345 -41.56 59.14 21.11
N ASN A 346 -40.35 59.40 20.59
CA ASN A 346 -39.81 60.75 20.46
C ASN A 346 -40.65 61.61 19.51
N ILE A 347 -41.00 61.09 18.34
CA ILE A 347 -41.90 61.79 17.39
C ILE A 347 -43.26 62.08 18.04
N HIS A 348 -43.82 61.12 18.80
CA HIS A 348 -45.08 61.33 19.49
C HIS A 348 -44.99 62.45 20.52
N GLN A 349 -43.91 62.49 21.31
CA GLN A 349 -43.67 63.55 22.29
C GLN A 349 -43.52 64.92 21.61
N GLU A 350 -42.75 65.01 20.52
CA GLU A 350 -42.60 66.26 19.75
C GLU A 350 -43.93 66.71 19.14
N LYS A 351 -44.73 65.78 18.60
CA LYS A 351 -46.07 66.07 18.08
C LYS A 351 -46.99 66.64 19.16
N GLU A 352 -46.98 66.07 20.37
CA GLU A 352 -47.74 66.58 21.50
C GLU A 352 -47.27 67.98 21.91
N GLN A 353 -45.95 68.22 21.95
CA GLN A 353 -45.39 69.55 22.25
C GLN A 353 -45.81 70.59 21.20
N ILE A 354 -45.75 70.26 19.91
CA ILE A 354 -46.18 71.15 18.82
C ILE A 354 -47.68 71.40 18.90
N ALA A 355 -48.50 70.36 19.14
CA ALA A 355 -49.94 70.50 19.30
C ALA A 355 -50.30 71.43 20.46
N ALA A 356 -49.60 71.32 21.60
CA ALA A 356 -49.78 72.22 22.73
C ALA A 356 -49.40 73.68 22.40
N ARG A 357 -48.28 73.89 21.70
CA ARG A 357 -47.87 75.23 21.24
C ARG A 357 -48.86 75.84 20.24
N LEU A 358 -49.35 75.05 19.29
CA LEU A 358 -50.37 75.47 18.34
C LEU A 358 -51.67 75.85 19.05
N ALA A 359 -52.13 75.05 20.02
CA ALA A 359 -53.31 75.37 20.81
C ALA A 359 -53.16 76.69 21.59
N TYR A 360 -51.98 76.93 22.17
CA TYR A 360 -51.66 78.20 22.84
C TYR A 360 -51.73 79.39 21.87
N ILE A 361 -51.07 79.30 20.71
CA ILE A 361 -51.06 80.37 19.70
C ILE A 361 -52.47 80.63 19.15
N LEU A 362 -53.28 79.58 18.93
CA LEU A 362 -54.67 79.74 18.51
C LEU A 362 -55.49 80.47 19.57
N GLN A 363 -55.35 80.11 20.85
CA GLN A 363 -56.02 80.79 21.96
C GLN A 363 -55.59 82.26 22.07
N GLU A 364 -54.30 82.56 21.90
CA GLU A 364 -53.79 83.94 21.91
C GLU A 364 -54.33 84.75 20.73
N ASN A 365 -54.38 84.16 19.53
CA ASN A 365 -54.97 84.81 18.36
C ASN A 365 -56.47 85.08 18.53
N GLU A 366 -57.21 84.18 19.18
CA GLU A 366 -58.63 84.43 19.52
C GLU A 366 -58.77 85.63 20.46
N LYS A 367 -57.96 85.69 21.53
CA LYS A 367 -57.93 86.85 22.45
C LYS A 367 -57.59 88.15 21.72
N LEU A 368 -56.56 88.16 20.89
CA LEU A 368 -56.17 89.34 20.11
C LEU A 368 -57.25 89.77 19.11
N LYS A 369 -57.97 88.81 18.49
CA LYS A 369 -59.12 89.11 17.63
C LYS A 369 -60.26 89.74 18.41
N GLU A 370 -60.56 89.23 19.61
CA GLU A 370 -61.56 89.84 20.49
C GLU A 370 -61.15 91.26 20.91
N GLU A 371 -59.89 91.46 21.30
CA GLU A 371 -59.34 92.77 21.67
C GLU A 371 -59.37 93.75 20.49
N ARG A 372 -58.88 93.35 19.32
CA ARG A 372 -58.98 94.16 18.09
C ARG A 372 -60.43 94.46 17.71
N GLY A 373 -61.34 93.50 17.92
CA GLY A 373 -62.77 93.71 17.76
C GLY A 373 -63.31 94.79 18.70
N ARG A 374 -62.95 94.73 19.98
CA ARG A 374 -63.29 95.75 20.99
C ARG A 374 -62.70 97.12 20.65
N GLU A 375 -61.41 97.19 20.32
CA GLU A 375 -60.70 98.42 19.94
C GLU A 375 -61.28 99.04 18.66
N SER A 376 -61.65 98.22 17.67
CA SER A 376 -62.31 98.68 16.45
C SER A 376 -63.70 99.26 16.74
N ILE A 377 -64.47 98.63 17.64
CA ILE A 377 -65.78 99.16 18.09
C ILE A 377 -65.58 100.48 18.83
N GLU A 378 -64.60 100.56 19.75
CA GLU A 378 -64.28 101.81 20.45
C GLU A 378 -63.85 102.93 19.49
N GLN A 379 -63.04 102.63 18.48
CA GLN A 379 -62.66 103.63 17.47
C GLN A 379 -63.85 104.12 16.65
N LEU A 380 -64.75 103.22 16.24
CA LEU A 380 -66.00 103.60 15.56
C LEU A 380 -66.86 104.50 16.46
N GLN A 381 -67.01 104.15 17.74
CA GLN A 381 -67.74 104.99 18.71
C GLN A 381 -67.08 106.36 18.89
N ARG A 382 -65.74 106.45 18.96
CA ARG A 382 -65.00 107.73 19.04
C ARG A 382 -65.22 108.59 17.78
N ARG A 383 -65.26 107.99 16.58
CA ARG A 383 -65.58 108.72 15.33
C ARG A 383 -67.01 109.24 15.31
N HIS A 384 -67.98 108.45 15.79
CA HIS A 384 -69.37 108.90 15.91
C HIS A 384 -69.60 109.93 17.04
N SER A 385 -68.69 110.03 18.01
CA SER A 385 -68.74 111.04 19.07
C SER A 385 -68.26 112.43 18.62
N SER A 386 -67.60 112.55 17.47
CA SER A 386 -66.94 113.78 17.02
C SER A 386 -67.47 114.38 15.71
N ILE A 387 -68.58 113.88 15.15
CA ILE A 387 -69.19 114.47 13.94
C ILE A 387 -70.70 114.65 14.16
N ARG A 388 -71.09 115.87 14.54
CA ARG A 388 -72.38 116.46 14.14
C ARG A 388 -72.06 117.67 13.26
N SER A 389 -72.71 117.69 12.08
CA SER A 389 -72.80 118.77 11.08
C SER A 389 -71.70 118.82 10.00
N ALA A 390 -71.93 118.20 8.85
CA ALA A 390 -72.33 118.89 7.61
C ALA A 390 -72.26 117.94 6.39
N ASP A 391 -73.43 117.75 5.78
CA ASP A 391 -73.75 117.69 4.33
C ASP A 391 -73.00 116.78 3.33
N GLY A 392 -73.81 116.03 2.58
CA GLY A 392 -73.88 116.23 1.13
C GLY A 392 -72.87 115.54 0.21
N SER A 393 -73.15 114.26 -0.09
CA SER A 393 -73.22 113.66 -1.44
C SER A 393 -72.05 113.82 -2.45
N GLU A 394 -71.38 112.69 -2.68
CA GLU A 394 -71.09 112.05 -3.97
C GLU A 394 -70.23 112.78 -5.03
N ASN A 395 -68.97 112.34 -5.15
CA ASN A 395 -68.45 111.74 -6.40
C ASN A 395 -67.05 111.15 -6.23
N SER A 396 -66.74 110.23 -7.16
CA SER A 396 -65.40 109.76 -7.56
C SER A 396 -64.81 108.60 -6.74
N THR A 397 -64.55 107.39 -7.27
CA THR A 397 -63.72 106.97 -8.41
C THR A 397 -62.62 106.06 -7.85
N LEU A 398 -62.59 104.80 -8.32
CA LEU A 398 -61.46 103.87 -8.38
C LEU A 398 -60.77 103.42 -7.07
N ALA A 399 -60.99 102.16 -6.69
CA ALA A 399 -60.00 101.08 -6.77
C ALA A 399 -60.31 99.95 -5.77
N SER A 400 -61.13 98.98 -6.19
CA SER A 400 -61.12 97.66 -5.57
C SER A 400 -60.02 96.82 -6.21
N ARG A 401 -58.91 96.67 -5.48
CA ARG A 401 -58.03 95.49 -5.58
C ARG A 401 -58.84 94.29 -5.09
N GLY A 402 -58.92 93.26 -5.91
CA GLY A 402 -59.38 91.94 -5.47
C GLY A 402 -60.32 91.25 -6.45
N THR A 403 -59.73 90.62 -7.46
CA THR A 403 -60.12 89.29 -7.95
C THR A 403 -59.00 88.84 -8.89
N GLU A 404 -57.85 88.53 -8.28
CA GLU A 404 -56.90 87.62 -8.93
C GLU A 404 -57.62 86.28 -9.08
N ASN A 405 -57.75 85.86 -10.34
CA ASN A 405 -57.77 84.47 -10.78
C ASN A 405 -58.70 83.52 -10.00
N PHE A 406 -59.93 83.37 -10.50
CA PHE A 406 -60.54 82.04 -10.58
C PHE A 406 -59.76 81.23 -11.64
N GLU A 407 -58.51 80.88 -11.32
CA GLU A 407 -57.92 79.68 -11.88
C GLU A 407 -58.59 78.53 -11.12
N GLN A 408 -59.39 77.76 -11.85
CA GLN A 408 -59.67 76.37 -11.51
C GLN A 408 -58.36 75.75 -10.99
N PRO A 409 -58.38 74.87 -9.96
CA PRO A 409 -57.20 74.06 -9.74
C PRO A 409 -56.98 73.31 -11.05
N SER A 410 -55.95 73.70 -11.79
CA SER A 410 -55.46 72.93 -12.91
C SER A 410 -55.14 71.58 -12.29
N LEU A 411 -56.03 70.61 -12.49
CA LEU A 411 -55.72 69.22 -12.23
C LEU A 411 -54.48 68.98 -13.09
N THR A 412 -53.31 68.94 -12.46
CA THR A 412 -52.08 68.49 -13.10
C THR A 412 -52.35 67.05 -13.46
N VAL A 413 -52.85 66.84 -14.67
CA VAL A 413 -53.09 65.51 -15.21
C VAL A 413 -51.75 64.96 -15.59
N HIS A 414 -51.36 63.88 -14.93
CA HIS A 414 -50.08 63.24 -15.14
C HIS A 414 -50.25 62.12 -16.16
N THR A 415 -49.34 62.06 -17.14
CA THR A 415 -49.41 61.10 -18.24
C THR A 415 -48.26 60.12 -18.20
N CYS A 416 -48.57 58.82 -18.37
CA CYS A 416 -47.55 57.79 -18.55
C CYS A 416 -46.83 57.98 -19.90
N PRO A 417 -45.50 58.11 -19.93
CA PRO A 417 -44.78 58.33 -21.18
C PRO A 417 -44.81 57.13 -22.14
N LYS A 418 -45.10 55.91 -21.65
CA LYS A 418 -45.13 54.69 -22.47
C LYS A 418 -46.47 54.46 -23.19
N CYS A 419 -47.60 54.70 -22.51
CA CYS A 419 -48.94 54.41 -23.02
C CYS A 419 -49.89 55.62 -23.08
N GLN A 420 -49.42 56.81 -22.66
CA GLN A 420 -50.16 58.07 -22.60
C GLN A 420 -51.46 58.03 -21.78
N LEU A 421 -51.59 57.07 -20.86
CA LEU A 421 -52.69 57.04 -19.91
C LEU A 421 -52.63 58.25 -18.99
N MET A 422 -53.73 59.00 -18.93
CA MET A 422 -53.90 60.17 -18.08
C MET A 422 -54.43 59.74 -16.71
N VAL A 423 -53.73 60.15 -15.65
CA VAL A 423 -54.10 59.85 -14.26
C VAL A 423 -54.18 61.15 -13.43
N PRO A 424 -55.08 61.19 -12.43
CA PRO A 424 -55.42 62.43 -11.74
C PRO A 424 -54.36 62.92 -10.74
N ASP A 425 -53.41 62.07 -10.35
CA ASP A 425 -52.37 62.36 -9.36
C ASP A 425 -51.09 61.53 -9.61
N MET A 426 -49.97 61.97 -9.02
CA MET A 426 -48.64 61.36 -9.21
C MET A 426 -48.50 59.96 -8.60
N ASP A 427 -49.21 59.64 -7.52
CA ASP A 427 -49.10 58.34 -6.86
C ASP A 427 -49.73 57.27 -7.74
N THR A 428 -50.88 57.58 -8.34
CA THR A 428 -51.51 56.75 -9.37
C THR A 428 -50.60 56.58 -10.60
N LEU A 429 -49.84 57.61 -10.98
CA LEU A 429 -48.86 57.49 -12.07
C LEU A 429 -47.70 56.57 -11.71
N GLN A 430 -47.14 56.69 -10.51
CA GLN A 430 -46.00 55.87 -10.07
C GLN A 430 -46.33 54.39 -9.99
N ILE A 431 -47.51 54.04 -9.47
CA ILE A 431 -48.00 52.65 -9.45
C ILE A 431 -48.13 52.13 -10.88
N HIS A 432 -48.81 52.89 -11.74
CA HIS A 432 -49.02 52.49 -13.13
C HIS A 432 -47.70 52.35 -13.90
N VAL A 433 -46.75 53.27 -13.74
CA VAL A 433 -45.45 53.21 -14.42
C VAL A 433 -44.66 51.98 -13.99
N MET A 434 -44.75 51.56 -12.72
CA MET A 434 -44.07 50.35 -12.23
C MET A 434 -44.63 49.08 -12.90
N ASP A 435 -45.94 49.00 -13.10
CA ASP A 435 -46.58 47.88 -13.81
C ASP A 435 -46.44 47.98 -15.35
N CYS A 436 -46.33 49.20 -15.88
CA CYS A 436 -46.28 49.45 -17.32
C CYS A 436 -44.86 49.34 -17.88
N ILE A 437 -43.80 49.32 -17.05
CA ILE A 437 -42.40 49.16 -17.52
C ILE A 437 -42.04 47.70 -17.81
N THR A 438 -42.63 46.72 -17.11
CA THR A 438 -42.64 45.31 -17.56
C THR A 438 -43.40 45.17 -18.88
#